data_AF-A0A660SUF3-F1
#
_entry.id   AF-A0A660SUF3-F1
#
_cell.length_a   1.000
_cell.length_b   1.000
_cell.length_c   1.000
_cell.angle_alpha   90.00
_cell.angle_beta   90.00
_cell.angle_gamma   90.00
#
_symmetry.space_group_name_H-M   'P 1'
#
loop_
_entity.id
_entity.type
_entity.pdbx_description
1 polymer ?
#
loop_
_entity_poly.entity_id
_entity_poly.type
_entity_poly.pdbx_seq_one_letter_code
_entity_poly.pdbx_strand_id
1 'polypeptide(L)'
;MADTPIPEWWKDIHRSCDNAIKHFETMLDILERTLSVDRQTSLERWTALQNEASSASAQIYRSFYLADSRRRDVTSMGYTPPEDNELHQRSLTASERSKKLYRKLRIQMNLIETDLSVRQPRPPVLNLYRSHTPSYIDVRV
;
A
#
# COMPACT_ATOMS: atom_id res chain seq x y z
N MET A 1 37.54 17.46 23.60
CA MET A 1 37.00 16.08 23.58
C MET A 1 37.24 15.57 22.17
N ALA A 2 37.96 14.46 22.01
CA ALA A 2 38.33 13.96 20.69
C ALA A 2 37.06 13.56 19.92
N ASP A 3 36.88 14.09 18.72
CA ASP A 3 35.88 13.67 17.75
C ASP A 3 36.17 12.20 17.38
N THR A 4 35.64 11.27 18.17
CA THR A 4 35.72 9.86 17.81
C THR A 4 34.96 9.66 16.51
N PRO A 5 35.62 9.10 15.47
CA PRO A 5 35.02 8.97 14.15
C PRO A 5 33.79 8.05 14.25
N ILE A 6 32.68 8.53 13.69
CA ILE A 6 31.46 7.73 13.55
C ILE A 6 31.83 6.43 12.80
N PRO A 7 31.43 5.26 13.30
CA PRO A 7 31.75 3.99 12.65
C PRO A 7 31.30 3.98 11.18
N GLU A 8 32.13 3.42 10.28
CA GLU A 8 31.84 3.43 8.83
C GLU A 8 30.51 2.77 8.49
N TRP A 9 30.13 1.72 9.24
CA TRP A 9 28.86 1.02 9.07
C TRP A 9 27.64 1.92 9.29
N TRP A 10 27.77 3.07 9.96
CA TRP A 10 26.70 4.06 10.10
C TRP A 10 26.30 4.66 8.75
N LYS A 11 27.29 4.88 7.86
CA LYS A 11 27.05 5.37 6.49
C LYS A 11 26.26 4.34 5.68
N ASP A 12 26.47 3.05 5.93
CA ASP A 12 25.75 1.98 5.22
C ASP A 12 24.29 1.89 5.67
N ILE A 13 24.02 2.08 6.98
CA ILE A 13 22.66 2.19 7.50
C ILE A 13 21.95 3.40 6.91
N HIS A 14 22.64 4.54 6.87
CA HIS A 14 22.11 5.76 6.26
C HIS A 14 21.70 5.54 4.81
N ARG A 15 22.60 4.96 4.02
CA ARG A 15 22.34 4.57 2.63
C ARG A 15 21.17 3.60 2.51
N SER A 16 21.07 2.63 3.42
CA SER A 16 19.93 1.69 3.44
C SER A 16 18.60 2.42 3.67
N CYS A 17 18.55 3.34 4.63
CA CYS A 17 17.37 4.16 4.90
C CYS A 17 17.03 5.08 3.73
N ASP A 18 18.01 5.78 3.17
CA ASP A 18 17.81 6.66 2.01
C ASP A 18 17.28 5.89 0.80
N ASN A 19 17.87 4.73 0.49
CA ASN A 19 17.42 3.88 -0.61
C ASN A 19 15.99 3.37 -0.37
N ALA A 20 15.65 2.98 0.86
CA ALA A 20 14.30 2.53 1.20
C ALA A 20 13.26 3.66 1.04
N ILE A 21 13.59 4.88 1.48
CA ILE A 21 12.72 6.05 1.31
C ILE A 21 12.58 6.41 -0.17
N LYS A 22 13.67 6.47 -0.93
CA LYS A 22 13.64 6.74 -2.38
C LYS A 22 12.75 5.75 -3.12
N HIS A 23 12.91 4.46 -2.84
CA HIS A 23 12.08 3.43 -3.43
C HIS A 23 10.59 3.66 -3.11
N PHE A 24 10.26 3.96 -1.87
CA PHE A 24 8.89 4.26 -1.51
C PHE A 24 8.35 5.53 -2.15
N GLU A 25 9.13 6.61 -2.22
CA GLU A 25 8.76 7.84 -2.92
C GLU A 25 8.46 7.57 -4.40
N THR A 26 9.28 6.78 -5.09
CA THR A 26 9.02 6.39 -6.48
C THR A 26 7.72 5.60 -6.62
N MET A 27 7.42 4.71 -5.67
CA MET A 27 6.16 3.97 -5.66
C MET A 27 4.95 4.89 -5.43
N LEU A 28 5.07 5.88 -4.54
CA LEU A 28 4.02 6.88 -4.34
C LEU A 28 3.77 7.70 -5.61
N ASP A 29 4.83 8.09 -6.33
CA ASP A 29 4.71 8.82 -7.59
C ASP A 29 4.00 7.99 -8.68
N ILE A 30 4.33 6.70 -8.78
CA ILE A 30 3.66 5.78 -9.71
C ILE A 30 2.19 5.64 -9.34
N LEU A 31 1.87 5.44 -8.05
CA LEU A 31 0.50 5.33 -7.55
C LEU A 31 -0.31 6.60 -7.82
N GLU A 32 0.27 7.77 -7.55
CA GLU A 32 -0.34 9.07 -7.85
C GLU A 32 -0.68 9.20 -9.33
N ARG A 33 0.26 8.89 -10.22
CA ARG A 33 0.04 8.94 -11.67
C ARG A 33 -1.06 7.96 -12.10
N THR A 34 -1.03 6.72 -11.60
CA THR A 34 -2.06 5.73 -11.97
C THR A 34 -3.46 6.12 -11.48
N LEU A 35 -3.57 6.74 -10.31
CA LEU A 35 -4.84 7.24 -9.78
C LEU A 35 -5.36 8.48 -10.53
N SER A 36 -4.46 9.29 -11.09
CA SER A 36 -4.82 10.49 -11.84
C SER A 36 -5.20 10.20 -13.30
N VAL A 37 -4.59 9.19 -13.92
CA VAL A 37 -4.63 9.01 -15.38
C VAL A 37 -5.75 8.09 -15.85
N ASP A 38 -6.26 7.14 -15.04
CA ASP A 38 -7.15 6.13 -15.64
C ASP A 38 -8.20 5.47 -14.73
N ARG A 39 -9.45 5.41 -15.23
CA ARG A 39 -10.55 4.60 -14.68
C ARG A 39 -10.52 3.15 -15.20
N GLN A 40 -9.63 2.83 -16.14
CA GLN A 40 -9.53 1.54 -16.84
C GLN A 40 -8.16 0.85 -16.68
N THR A 41 -7.46 1.09 -15.56
CA THR A 41 -6.26 0.32 -15.23
C THR A 41 -6.63 -1.15 -14.98
N SER A 42 -5.92 -2.08 -15.63
CA SER A 42 -6.18 -3.52 -15.48
C SER A 42 -6.00 -3.98 -14.02
N LEU A 43 -6.83 -4.93 -13.59
CA LEU A 43 -6.76 -5.51 -12.24
C LEU A 43 -5.35 -6.04 -11.93
N GLU A 44 -4.72 -6.70 -12.90
CA GLU A 44 -3.35 -7.22 -12.78
C GLU A 44 -2.35 -6.11 -12.44
N ARG A 45 -2.44 -4.95 -13.10
CA ARG A 45 -1.56 -3.82 -12.83
C ARG A 45 -1.80 -3.23 -11.45
N TRP A 46 -3.04 -3.16 -10.99
CA TRP A 46 -3.37 -2.76 -9.61
C TRP A 46 -2.79 -3.72 -8.57
N THR A 47 -2.93 -5.03 -8.78
CA THR A 47 -2.38 -6.04 -7.86
C THR A 47 -0.85 -6.00 -7.81
N ALA A 48 -0.19 -5.81 -8.95
CA ALA A 48 1.26 -5.65 -9.01
C ALA A 48 1.73 -4.42 -8.22
N LEU A 49 1.09 -3.26 -8.44
CA LEU A 49 1.40 -2.02 -7.72
C LEU A 49 1.16 -2.14 -6.22
N GLN A 50 0.10 -2.84 -5.80
CA GLN A 50 -0.18 -3.08 -4.39
C GLN A 50 0.90 -3.95 -3.74
N ASN A 51 1.32 -5.02 -4.41
CA ASN A 51 2.38 -5.91 -3.92
C ASN A 51 3.72 -5.16 -3.81
N GLU A 52 4.05 -4.35 -4.81
CA GLU A 52 5.26 -3.54 -4.83
C GLU A 52 5.26 -2.46 -3.75
N ALA A 53 4.13 -1.76 -3.56
CA ALA A 53 3.96 -0.78 -2.47
C ALA A 53 4.08 -1.43 -1.08
N SER A 54 3.51 -2.63 -0.91
CA SER A 54 3.66 -3.43 0.32
C SER A 54 5.12 -3.79 0.58
N SER A 55 5.83 -4.26 -0.45
CA SER A 55 7.27 -4.58 -0.37
C SER A 55 8.11 -3.35 0.00
N ALA A 56 7.88 -2.21 -0.63
CA ALA A 56 8.56 -0.95 -0.33
C ALA A 56 8.30 -0.50 1.12
N SER A 57 7.06 -0.63 1.61
CA SER A 57 6.73 -0.33 3.01
C SER A 57 7.47 -1.23 4.01
N ALA A 58 7.59 -2.53 3.71
CA ALA A 58 8.32 -3.48 4.53
C ALA A 58 9.84 -3.22 4.50
N GLN A 59 10.38 -2.74 3.38
CA GLN A 59 11.79 -2.36 3.26
C GLN A 59 12.11 -1.12 4.10
N ILE A 60 11.23 -0.12 4.11
CA ILE A 60 11.31 1.03 5.03
C ILE A 60 11.34 0.53 6.47
N TYR A 61 10.34 -0.26 6.88
CA TYR A 61 10.23 -0.73 8.26
C TYR A 61 11.51 -1.45 8.72
N ARG A 62 12.03 -2.35 7.89
CA ARG A 62 13.29 -3.07 8.17
C ARG A 62 14.49 -2.12 8.29
N SER A 63 14.61 -1.15 7.39
CA SER A 63 15.73 -0.20 7.39
C SER A 63 15.72 0.71 8.62
N PHE A 64 14.55 1.23 9.00
CA PHE A 64 14.39 2.04 10.20
C PHE A 64 14.59 1.22 11.49
N TYR A 65 14.09 -0.02 11.54
CA TYR A 65 14.32 -0.91 12.67
C TYR A 65 15.81 -1.19 12.88
N LEU A 66 16.54 -1.46 11.80
CA LEU A 66 17.99 -1.65 11.85
C LEU A 66 18.70 -0.37 12.33
N ALA A 67 18.30 0.80 11.81
CA ALA A 67 18.84 2.08 12.24
C ALA A 67 18.62 2.34 13.73
N ASP A 68 17.42 2.08 14.26
CA ASP A 68 17.12 2.24 15.68
C ASP A 68 17.86 1.25 16.58
N SER A 69 18.01 -0.01 16.14
CA SER A 69 18.84 -0.99 16.86
C SER A 69 20.27 -0.49 16.98
N ARG A 70 20.83 0.01 15.87
CA ARG A 70 22.22 0.43 15.79
C ARG A 70 22.48 1.76 16.46
N ARG A 71 21.48 2.64 16.50
CA ARG A 71 21.47 3.85 17.31
C ARG A 71 21.64 3.50 18.80
N ARG A 72 20.91 2.51 19.29
CA ARG A 72 21.04 2.01 20.67
C ARG A 72 22.42 1.42 20.94
N ASP A 73 22.97 0.63 20.01
CA ASP A 73 24.33 0.09 20.13
C ASP A 73 25.37 1.20 20.31
N VAL A 74 25.31 2.23 19.46
CA VAL A 74 26.24 3.38 19.45
C VAL A 74 26.11 4.21 20.72
N THR A 75 24.87 4.49 21.16
CA THR A 75 24.62 5.18 22.43
C THR A 75 25.15 4.38 23.62
N SER A 76 25.02 3.04 23.62
CA SER A 76 25.55 2.19 24.70
C SER A 76 27.09 2.22 24.79
N MET A 77 27.76 2.51 23.69
CA MET A 77 29.22 2.67 23.60
C MET A 77 29.68 4.10 23.90
N GLY A 78 28.77 5.01 24.27
CA GLY A 78 29.08 6.41 24.59
C GLY A 78 29.21 7.33 23.37
N TYR A 79 28.80 6.88 22.19
CA TYR A 79 28.80 7.70 20.98
C TYR A 79 27.46 8.40 20.79
N THR A 80 27.51 9.63 20.26
CA THR A 80 26.33 10.37 19.84
C THR A 80 26.07 10.10 18.36
N PRO A 81 24.99 9.37 18.02
CA PRO A 81 24.64 9.13 16.62
C PRO A 81 24.25 10.46 15.95
N PRO A 82 24.64 10.69 14.69
CA PRO A 82 24.27 11.91 13.98
C PRO A 82 22.75 11.98 13.79
N GLU A 83 22.21 13.19 13.97
CA GLU A 83 20.81 13.49 13.71
C GLU A 83 20.58 13.66 12.21
N ASP A 84 19.78 12.76 11.63
CA ASP A 84 19.38 12.83 10.23
C ASP A 84 18.03 13.51 10.06
N ASN A 85 18.01 14.81 10.31
CA ASN A 85 16.82 15.64 10.22
C ASN A 85 16.22 15.62 8.80
N GLU A 86 17.04 15.51 7.76
CA GLU A 86 16.57 15.44 6.37
C GLU A 86 15.82 14.12 6.07
N LEU A 87 16.42 12.96 6.38
CA LEU A 87 15.74 11.67 6.21
C LEU A 87 14.46 11.60 7.04
N HIS A 88 14.49 12.18 8.25
CA HIS A 88 13.31 12.25 9.10
C HIS A 88 12.19 13.05 8.42
N GLN A 89 12.48 14.26 7.94
CA GLN A 89 11.52 15.10 7.22
C GLN A 89 10.99 14.43 5.95
N ARG A 90 11.85 13.78 5.15
CA ARG A 90 11.42 13.02 3.97
C ARG A 90 10.52 11.86 4.33
N SER A 91 10.83 11.12 5.39
CA SER A 91 9.99 10.02 5.88
C SER A 91 8.60 10.49 6.34
N LEU A 92 8.53 11.62 7.04
CA LEU A 92 7.27 12.24 7.45
C LEU A 92 6.44 12.65 6.23
N THR A 93 7.08 13.33 5.28
CA THR A 93 6.43 13.78 4.03
C THR A 93 5.89 12.60 3.24
N ALA A 94 6.68 11.53 3.05
CA ALA A 94 6.26 10.32 2.36
C ALA A 94 5.11 9.59 3.10
N SER A 95 5.14 9.59 4.43
CA SER A 95 4.06 9.05 5.28
C SER A 95 2.76 9.83 5.11
N GLU A 96 2.82 11.17 5.08
CA GLU A 96 1.64 11.99 4.83
C GLU A 96 1.09 11.81 3.42
N ARG A 97 1.96 11.71 2.42
CA ARG A 97 1.57 11.43 1.02
C ARG A 97 0.87 10.08 0.92
N SER A 98 1.42 9.04 1.51
CA SER A 98 0.81 7.70 1.49
C SER A 98 -0.57 7.67 2.15
N LYS A 99 -0.76 8.36 3.29
CA LYS A 99 -2.07 8.51 3.94
C LYS A 99 -3.09 9.20 3.04
N LYS A 100 -2.69 10.27 2.34
CA LYS A 100 -3.56 10.99 1.40
C LYS A 100 -3.96 10.09 0.23
N LEU A 101 -3.02 9.33 -0.33
CA LEU A 101 -3.29 8.40 -1.42
C LEU A 101 -4.22 7.26 -0.99
N TYR A 102 -3.97 6.67 0.18
CA TYR A 102 -4.82 5.62 0.72
C TYR A 102 -6.28 6.08 0.90
N ARG A 103 -6.48 7.31 1.37
CA ARG A 103 -7.83 7.91 1.46
C ARG A 103 -8.48 8.04 0.08
N LYS A 104 -7.74 8.52 -0.94
CA LYS A 104 -8.25 8.62 -2.32
C LYS A 104 -8.61 7.25 -2.90
N LEU A 105 -7.75 6.25 -2.71
CA LEU A 105 -7.98 4.86 -3.12
C LEU A 105 -9.25 4.29 -2.48
N ARG A 106 -9.43 4.49 -1.17
CA ARG A 106 -10.60 4.01 -0.45
C ARG A 106 -11.90 4.63 -0.96
N ILE A 107 -11.89 5.92 -1.30
CA ILE A 107 -13.03 6.60 -1.91
C ILE A 107 -13.35 5.99 -3.29
N GLN A 108 -12.32 5.76 -4.13
CA GLN A 108 -12.49 5.14 -5.45
C GLN A 108 -13.05 3.71 -5.35
N MET A 109 -12.54 2.88 -4.43
CA MET A 109 -13.07 1.53 -4.20
C MET A 109 -14.54 1.56 -3.77
N ASN A 110 -14.91 2.44 -2.84
CA ASN A 110 -16.31 2.57 -2.42
C ASN A 110 -17.23 2.94 -3.60
N LEU A 111 -16.80 3.83 -4.50
CA LEU A 111 -17.56 4.20 -5.70
C LEU A 111 -17.76 3.00 -6.64
N ILE A 112 -16.71 2.20 -6.83
CA ILE A 112 -16.76 0.99 -7.66
C ILE A 112 -17.71 -0.06 -7.02
N GLU A 113 -17.64 -0.26 -5.70
CA GLU A 113 -18.55 -1.17 -4.98
C GLU A 113 -20.02 -0.72 -5.10
N THR A 114 -20.29 0.59 -5.01
CA THR A 114 -21.63 1.14 -5.23
C THR A 114 -22.09 0.93 -6.68
N ASP A 115 -21.23 1.17 -7.67
CA ASP A 115 -21.59 0.98 -9.08
C ASP A 115 -21.84 -0.50 -9.42
N LEU A 116 -21.07 -1.42 -8.83
CA LEU A 116 -21.24 -2.86 -9.02
C LEU A 116 -22.51 -3.38 -8.33
N SER A 117 -22.81 -2.91 -7.12
CA SER A 117 -24.04 -3.30 -6.41
C SER A 117 -25.31 -2.79 -7.08
N VAL A 118 -25.29 -1.60 -7.69
CA VAL A 118 -26.40 -1.07 -8.50
C VAL A 118 -26.59 -1.87 -9.80
N ARG A 119 -25.52 -2.43 -10.36
CA ARG A 119 -25.55 -3.23 -11.60
C ARG A 119 -25.89 -4.71 -11.39
N GLN A 120 -25.99 -5.19 -10.16
CA GLN A 120 -26.46 -6.56 -9.93
C GLN A 120 -27.95 -6.65 -10.32
N PRO A 121 -28.32 -7.54 -11.26
CA PRO A 121 -29.72 -7.81 -11.50
C PRO A 121 -30.32 -8.31 -10.19
N ARG A 122 -31.37 -7.65 -9.70
CA ARG A 122 -32.15 -8.16 -8.57
C ARG A 122 -32.44 -9.64 -8.84
N PRO A 123 -32.13 -10.56 -7.92
CA PRO A 123 -32.49 -11.95 -8.11
C PRO A 123 -33.98 -11.98 -8.46
N PRO A 124 -34.39 -12.65 -9.55
CA PRO A 124 -35.80 -12.75 -9.88
C PRO A 124 -36.49 -13.30 -8.64
N VAL A 125 -37.42 -12.52 -8.09
CA VAL A 125 -38.28 -12.99 -7.02
C VAL A 125 -39.04 -14.15 -7.63
N LEU A 126 -38.55 -15.37 -7.39
CA LEU A 126 -39.26 -16.61 -7.64
C LEU A 126 -40.49 -16.54 -6.74
N ASN A 127 -41.53 -15.88 -7.24
CA ASN A 127 -42.90 -16.10 -6.81
C ASN A 127 -43.18 -17.56 -7.13
N LEU A 128 -42.82 -18.42 -6.18
CA LEU A 128 -43.29 -19.78 -6.00
C LEU A 128 -44.80 -19.69 -5.79
N TYR A 129 -45.53 -19.34 -6.85
CA TYR A 129 -46.93 -19.63 -6.97
C TYR A 129 -47.04 -21.15 -6.84
N ARG A 130 -47.47 -21.58 -5.65
CA ARG A 130 -48.26 -22.78 -5.45
C ARG A 130 -49.32 -22.83 -6.56
N SER A 131 -49.02 -23.49 -7.67
CA SER A 131 -50.01 -23.98 -8.61
C SER A 131 -49.86 -25.50 -8.61
N HIS A 132 -50.71 -26.13 -7.80
CA HIS A 132 -51.00 -27.55 -7.93
C HIS A 132 -51.86 -27.74 -9.18
N THR A 133 -51.23 -27.89 -10.34
CA THR A 133 -51.90 -28.50 -11.50
C THR A 133 -50.88 -29.34 -12.26
N PRO A 134 -51.14 -30.64 -12.48
CA PRO A 134 -50.29 -31.48 -13.30
C PRO A 134 -50.62 -31.21 -14.77
N SER A 135 -49.75 -30.52 -15.49
CA SER A 135 -49.85 -30.49 -16.95
C SER A 135 -49.27 -31.79 -17.50
N TYR A 136 -50.16 -32.74 -17.84
CA TYR A 136 -49.85 -33.86 -18.72
C TYR A 136 -49.28 -33.30 -20.04
N ILE A 137 -48.06 -33.68 -20.38
CA ILE A 137 -47.53 -33.54 -21.74
C ILE A 137 -47.88 -34.85 -22.44
N ASP A 138 -48.91 -34.81 -23.29
CA ASP A 138 -49.22 -35.89 -24.23
C ASP A 138 -48.31 -35.73 -25.46
N VAL A 139 -47.23 -36.52 -25.52
CA VAL A 139 -46.37 -36.64 -26.70
C VAL A 139 -46.87 -37.84 -27.49
N ARG A 140 -47.53 -37.54 -28.62
CA ARG A 140 -48.12 -38.49 -29.58
C ARG A 140 -47.09 -39.40 -30.25
N VAL A 141 -47.57 -40.56 -30.71
CA VAL A 141 -47.24 -41.10 -32.05
C VAL A 141 -48.54 -41.32 -32.80
#